data_AF-A0A531CRE0-F1
#
_entry.id   AF-A0A531CRE0-F1
#
_cell.length_a   1.000
_cell.length_b   1.000
_cell.length_c   1.000
_cell.angle_alpha   90.00
_cell.angle_beta   90.00
_cell.angle_gamma   90.00
#
_symmetry.space_group_name_H-M   'P 1'
#
loop_
_entity.id
_entity.type
_entity.pdbx_description
1 polymer ?
#
loop_
_entity_poly.entity_id
_entity_poly.type
_entity_poly.pdbx_seq_one_letter_code
_entity_poly.pdbx_strand_id
1 'polypeptide(L)'
;SNLISDIISCPGLDYCSLATARSIPVAQEISRRFASLERQREIGELKLKISGCINACGHHHVGHIGILGVEKKGSELYQVTLGGS
;
A
#
# COMPACT_ATOMS: atom_id res chain seq x y z
N SER A 1 -10.30 -14.26 -0.30
CA SER A 1 -9.70 -13.95 -1.61
C SER A 1 -8.46 -13.11 -1.37
N ASN A 2 -7.53 -13.01 -2.34
CA ASN A 2 -6.36 -12.12 -2.30
C ASN A 2 -6.44 -11.19 -3.51
N LEU A 3 -7.55 -10.44 -3.63
CA LEU A 3 -7.77 -9.53 -4.75
C LEU A 3 -7.06 -8.21 -4.49
N ILE A 4 -6.89 -7.41 -5.54
CA ILE A 4 -6.23 -6.09 -5.46
C ILE A 4 -6.83 -5.14 -4.41
N SER A 5 -8.12 -5.30 -4.05
CA SER A 5 -8.77 -4.50 -3.01
C SER A 5 -8.55 -5.01 -1.58
N ASP A 6 -8.02 -6.23 -1.41
CA ASP A 6 -7.68 -6.84 -0.11
C ASP A 6 -6.33 -6.27 0.39
N ILE A 7 -6.24 -4.94 0.45
CA ILE A 7 -5.01 -4.19 0.73
C ILE A 7 -4.66 -4.29 2.22
N ILE A 8 -3.41 -4.60 2.52
CA ILE A 8 -2.85 -4.44 3.87
C ILE A 8 -2.12 -3.10 3.94
N SER A 9 -2.60 -2.20 4.78
CA SER A 9 -1.99 -0.89 5.03
C SER A 9 -1.76 -0.69 6.51
N CYS A 10 -0.60 -0.14 6.90
CA CYS A 10 -0.45 0.41 8.25
C CYS A 10 -1.18 1.75 8.38
N PRO A 11 -1.32 2.31 9.60
CA PRO A 11 -2.03 3.57 9.81
C PRO A 11 -1.36 4.81 9.19
N GLY A 12 -0.04 4.77 8.97
CA GLY A 12 0.71 5.90 8.36
C GLY A 12 0.67 7.18 9.19
N LEU A 13 1.05 8.30 8.57
CA LEU A 13 1.09 9.63 9.21
C LEU A 13 -0.25 10.10 9.78
N ASP A 14 -1.37 9.50 9.38
CA ASP A 14 -2.68 9.83 9.90
C ASP A 14 -2.80 9.47 11.40
N TYR A 15 -2.14 8.38 11.85
CA TYR A 15 -2.26 7.87 13.23
C TYR A 15 -0.98 7.28 13.84
N CYS A 16 0.16 7.33 13.16
CA CYS A 16 1.42 6.75 13.62
C CYS A 16 2.51 7.82 13.68
N SER A 17 3.06 8.05 14.88
CA SER A 17 4.15 9.01 15.12
C SER A 17 5.50 8.62 14.51
N LEU A 18 5.65 7.35 14.07
CA LEU A 18 6.86 6.85 13.41
C LEU A 18 6.78 6.91 11.89
N ALA A 19 5.63 7.31 11.33
CA ALA A 19 5.43 7.31 9.89
C ALA A 19 6.12 8.49 9.21
N THR A 20 6.57 8.28 7.97
CA THR A 20 7.18 9.30 7.10
C THR A 20 6.26 9.71 5.96
N ALA A 21 5.22 8.91 5.66
CA ALA A 21 4.14 9.25 4.74
C ALA A 21 2.79 8.67 5.23
N ARG A 22 1.70 9.20 4.69
CA ARG A 22 0.33 8.68 4.83
C ARG A 22 0.17 7.43 3.99
N SER A 23 -0.61 6.48 4.48
CA SER A 23 -0.85 5.20 3.80
C SER A 23 -2.34 4.89 3.64
N ILE A 24 -3.19 5.33 4.58
CA ILE A 24 -4.64 5.10 4.52
C ILE A 24 -5.27 5.73 3.26
N PRO A 25 -5.04 7.02 2.94
CA PRO A 25 -5.63 7.63 1.74
C PRO A 25 -5.18 6.96 0.45
N VAL A 26 -3.92 6.51 0.38
CA VAL A 26 -3.38 5.79 -0.78
C VAL A 26 -4.09 4.45 -0.96
N ALA A 27 -4.26 3.68 0.12
CA ALA A 27 -5.00 2.42 0.09
C ALA A 27 -6.46 2.64 -0.36
N GLN A 28 -7.12 3.66 0.18
CA GLN A 28 -8.51 3.98 -0.15
C GLN A 28 -8.69 4.35 -1.62
N GLU A 29 -7.81 5.19 -2.18
CA GLU A 29 -7.89 5.57 -3.59
C GLU A 29 -7.63 4.39 -4.54
N ILE A 30 -6.71 3.49 -4.19
CA ILE A 30 -6.48 2.28 -4.99
C ILE A 30 -7.71 1.36 -4.91
N SER A 31 -8.27 1.12 -3.73
CA SER A 31 -9.50 0.33 -3.58
C SER A 31 -10.66 0.94 -4.37
N ARG A 32 -10.80 2.28 -4.36
CA ARG A 32 -11.82 3.00 -5.13
C ARG A 32 -11.60 2.84 -6.64
N ARG A 33 -10.35 2.94 -7.10
CA ARG A 33 -9.95 2.76 -8.51
C ARG A 33 -10.25 1.36 -9.04
N PHE A 34 -10.17 0.35 -8.18
CA PHE A 34 -10.43 -1.06 -8.51
C PHE A 34 -11.72 -1.60 -7.86
N ALA A 35 -12.72 -0.76 -7.64
CA ALA A 35 -13.99 -1.17 -6.99
C ALA A 35 -14.82 -2.19 -7.81
N SER A 36 -14.59 -2.29 -9.13
CA SER A 36 -15.27 -3.27 -9.98
C SER A 36 -14.78 -4.68 -9.69
N LEU A 37 -15.68 -5.55 -9.21
CA LEU A 37 -15.36 -6.95 -8.92
C LEU A 37 -14.96 -7.74 -10.17
N GLU A 38 -15.53 -7.42 -11.34
CA GLU A 38 -15.13 -8.02 -12.62
C GLU A 38 -13.66 -7.70 -12.91
N ARG A 39 -13.26 -6.43 -12.76
CA ARG A 39 -11.87 -6.01 -12.96
C ARG A 39 -10.92 -6.66 -11.95
N GLN A 40 -11.34 -6.80 -10.69
CA GLN A 40 -10.54 -7.50 -9.69
C GLN A 40 -10.31 -8.97 -10.05
N ARG A 41 -11.35 -9.65 -10.55
CA ARG A 41 -11.25 -11.05 -11.00
C ARG A 41 -10.37 -11.19 -12.25
N GLU A 42 -10.43 -10.24 -13.18
CA GLU A 42 -9.57 -10.19 -14.36
C GLU A 42 -8.09 -10.04 -14.00
N ILE A 43 -7.78 -9.22 -12.99
CA ILE A 43 -6.41 -9.06 -12.45
C ILE A 43 -5.94 -10.35 -11.77
N GLY A 44 -6.84 -11.07 -11.11
CA GLY A 44 -6.53 -12.29 -10.37
C GLY A 44 -5.91 -12.02 -9.01
N GLU A 45 -5.11 -12.97 -8.52
CA GLU A 45 -4.46 -12.86 -7.21
C GLU A 45 -3.38 -11.76 -7.21
N LEU A 46 -3.57 -10.73 -6.39
CA LEU A 46 -2.63 -9.63 -6.24
C LEU A 46 -2.59 -9.11 -4.81
N LYS A 47 -1.47 -9.36 -4.12
CA LYS A 47 -1.21 -8.83 -2.77
C LYS A 47 -0.60 -7.43 -2.87
N LEU A 48 -1.40 -6.41 -2.59
CA LEU A 48 -0.91 -5.03 -2.44
C LEU A 48 -0.70 -4.69 -0.97
N LYS A 49 0.52 -4.25 -0.62
CA LYS A 49 0.93 -3.99 0.76
C LYS A 49 1.58 -2.62 0.90
N ILE A 50 1.11 -1.83 1.86
CA ILE A 50 1.49 -0.42 2.03
C ILE A 50 2.01 -0.17 3.45
N SER A 51 3.15 0.50 3.56
CA SER A 51 3.69 0.97 4.85
C SER A 51 4.06 2.45 4.75
N GLY A 52 3.65 3.25 5.73
CA GLY A 52 4.00 4.67 5.81
C GLY A 52 5.45 4.96 6.22
N CYS A 53 6.23 3.96 6.64
CA CYS A 53 7.67 4.08 6.92
C CYS A 53 8.39 2.72 6.88
N ILE A 54 9.71 2.75 7.11
CA ILE A 54 10.62 1.60 7.01
C ILE A 54 10.32 0.46 8.00
N ASN A 55 9.59 0.73 9.10
CA ASN A 55 9.22 -0.28 10.10
C ASN A 55 8.33 -1.41 9.55
N ALA A 56 7.81 -1.25 8.33
CA ALA A 56 7.18 -2.32 7.56
C ALA A 56 5.99 -3.02 8.26
N CYS A 57 5.23 -2.33 9.10
CA CYS A 57 4.05 -2.92 9.77
C CYS A 57 2.99 -3.43 8.76
N GLY A 58 2.93 -2.84 7.56
CA GLY A 58 2.09 -3.33 6.46
C GLY A 58 2.74 -4.42 5.61
N HIS A 59 3.96 -4.84 5.95
CA HIS A 59 4.76 -5.85 5.25
C HIS A 59 4.94 -5.56 3.74
N HIS A 60 5.22 -4.29 3.39
CA HIS A 60 5.33 -3.84 1.99
C HIS A 60 6.32 -4.65 1.14
N HIS A 61 7.39 -5.20 1.73
CA HIS A 61 8.42 -5.96 1.01
C HIS A 61 7.99 -7.36 0.55
N VAL A 62 6.92 -7.93 1.10
CA VAL A 62 6.37 -9.25 0.69
C VAL A 62 5.02 -9.13 -0.05
N GLY A 63 4.65 -7.94 -0.49
CA GLY A 63 3.54 -7.78 -1.44
C GLY A 63 4.02 -8.09 -2.85
N HIS A 64 3.13 -8.64 -3.70
CA HIS A 64 3.37 -8.66 -5.15
C HIS A 64 3.68 -7.24 -5.64
N ILE A 65 2.98 -6.27 -5.08
CA ILE A 65 3.30 -4.84 -5.15
C ILE A 65 3.43 -4.31 -3.72
N GLY A 66 4.58 -3.70 -3.43
CA GLY A 66 4.87 -3.01 -2.17
C GLY A 66 4.90 -1.51 -2.35
N ILE A 67 4.32 -0.76 -1.42
CA ILE A 67 4.41 0.70 -1.36
C ILE A 67 5.01 1.09 -0.01
N LEU A 68 6.16 1.76 -0.05
CA LEU A 68 6.83 2.33 1.12
C LEU A 68 6.79 3.85 1.05
N GLY A 69 6.16 4.47 2.04
CA GLY A 69 6.24 5.90 2.30
C GLY A 69 7.63 6.32 2.75
N VAL A 70 8.19 7.32 2.09
CA VAL A 70 9.45 7.98 2.45
C VAL A 70 9.24 9.50 2.43
N GLU A 71 10.08 10.24 3.13
CA GLU A 71 10.05 11.71 3.12
C GLU A 71 11.31 12.24 2.42
N LYS A 72 11.16 13.25 1.57
CA LYS A 72 12.29 13.98 0.99
C LYS A 72 11.95 15.45 0.83
N LYS A 73 12.71 16.32 1.51
CA LYS A 73 12.57 17.79 1.45
C LYS A 73 11.17 18.28 1.83
N GLY A 74 10.59 17.72 2.88
CA GLY A 74 9.25 18.04 3.39
C GLY A 74 8.10 17.52 2.55
N SER A 75 8.37 16.66 1.55
CA SER A 75 7.36 16.06 0.68
C SER A 75 7.26 14.55 0.90
N GLU A 76 6.03 14.06 0.98
CA GLU A 76 5.72 12.62 0.99
C GLU A 76 6.01 12.03 -0.39
N LEU A 77 6.88 11.02 -0.44
CA LEU A 77 7.18 10.24 -1.63
C LEU A 77 6.89 8.76 -1.36
N TYR A 78 6.73 7.99 -2.43
CA TYR A 78 6.42 6.57 -2.33
C TYR A 78 7.39 5.77 -3.20
N GLN A 79 8.11 4.85 -2.56
CA GLN A 79 8.88 3.82 -3.25
C GLN A 79 7.96 2.64 -3.57
N VAL A 80 7.96 2.21 -4.82
CA VAL A 80 7.20 1.04 -5.28
C VAL A 80 8.15 -0.12 -5.53
N THR A 81 7.83 -1.29 -4.99
CA THR A 81 8.56 -2.54 -5.19
C THR A 81 7.66 -3.58 -5.84
N LEU A 82 8.23 -4.44 -6.68
CA LEU A 82 7.51 -5.49 -7.42
C LEU A 82 8.14 -6.85 -7.15
N GLY A 83 7.34 -7.91 -7.17
CA GLY A 83 7.82 -9.30 -7.16
C GLY A 83 8.03 -9.93 -5.78
N GLY A 84 7.58 -9.30 -4.69
CA GLY A 84 7.48 -9.98 -3.39
C GLY A 84 6.41 -11.09 -3.43
N SER A 85 6.46 -12.09 -2.55
CA SER A 85 5.56 -13.27 -2.55
C SER A 85 5.03 -13.63 -1.17
#